data_AF-A0A1G8QZT7-F1
#
_entry.id   AF-A0A1G8QZT7-F1
#
_cell.length_a   1.000
_cell.length_b   1.000
_cell.length_c   1.000
_cell.angle_alpha   90.00
_cell.angle_beta   90.00
_cell.angle_gamma   90.00
#
_symmetry.space_group_name_H-M   'P 1'
#
loop_
_entity.id
_entity.type
_entity.pdbx_description
1 polymer ?
#
loop_
_entity_poly.entity_id
_entity_poly.type
_entity_poly.pdbx_seq_one_letter_code
_entity_poly.pdbx_strand_id
1 'polypeptide(L)'
;MKNNQNKFIEYAKDFSFRNNVHIWLGGSFLRGNASAFSDVDLSIECNNTLLEKFIYGYGKPVYLSHTSNPKGILIVIYKDGVAVDLEVIKSIDNSNNDFFHAEDIKKYDYVRNEETCESFALRKDIPYQMSRLFHRSLIKFLAGKKETGISVANEISTYMDCKDLFDEKNYKHQMNQVLKKYNEQYELTEEYLNILFELIGELE
;
A
#
# COMPACT_ATOMS: atom_id res chain seq x y z
N MET A 1 8.78 12.06 -7.07
CA MET A 1 8.82 10.79 -6.30
C MET A 1 9.96 9.86 -6.79
N LYS A 2 10.63 9.08 -5.94
CA LYS A 2 11.72 8.17 -6.36
C LYS A 2 11.14 6.82 -6.80
N ASN A 3 11.30 6.45 -8.07
CA ASN A 3 10.84 5.19 -8.65
C ASN A 3 11.66 3.99 -8.11
N ASN A 4 11.47 3.67 -6.83
CA ASN A 4 12.28 2.72 -6.05
C ASN A 4 11.60 1.35 -5.88
N GLN A 5 10.45 1.12 -6.52
CA GLN A 5 9.71 -0.15 -6.44
C GLN A 5 10.57 -1.35 -6.86
N ASN A 6 11.37 -1.22 -7.92
CA ASN A 6 12.30 -2.28 -8.33
C ASN A 6 13.36 -2.57 -7.26
N LYS A 7 13.84 -1.55 -6.53
CA LYS A 7 14.77 -1.76 -5.40
C LYS A 7 14.09 -2.51 -4.26
N PHE A 8 12.82 -2.21 -3.99
CA PHE A 8 12.04 -2.95 -3.00
C PHE A 8 11.80 -4.40 -3.42
N ILE A 9 11.52 -4.66 -4.70
CA ILE A 9 11.35 -6.02 -5.23
C ILE A 9 12.65 -6.81 -5.14
N GLU A 10 13.80 -6.22 -5.51
CA GLU A 10 15.11 -6.87 -5.34
C GLU A 10 15.42 -7.12 -3.85
N TYR A 11 15.09 -6.19 -2.96
CA TYR A 11 15.16 -6.42 -1.51
C TYR A 11 14.31 -7.62 -1.08
N ALA A 12 13.07 -7.72 -1.57
CA ALA A 12 12.17 -8.81 -1.22
C ALA A 12 12.68 -10.16 -1.71
N LYS A 13 13.23 -10.19 -2.93
CA LYS A 13 13.90 -11.36 -3.49
C LYS A 13 15.13 -11.77 -2.67
N ASP A 14 16.00 -10.83 -2.33
CA ASP A 14 17.15 -11.10 -1.47
C ASP A 14 16.71 -11.64 -0.09
N PHE A 15 15.65 -11.06 0.47
CA PHE A 15 15.11 -11.47 1.76
C PHE A 15 14.55 -12.90 1.72
N SER A 16 13.81 -13.26 0.67
CA SER A 16 13.20 -14.59 0.54
C SER A 16 14.26 -15.69 0.56
N PHE A 17 15.32 -15.55 -0.24
CA PHE A 17 16.43 -16.51 -0.29
C PHE A 17 17.26 -16.54 0.99
N ARG A 18 17.54 -15.39 1.61
CA ARG A 18 18.36 -15.35 2.84
C ARG A 18 17.66 -15.93 4.06
N ASN A 19 16.33 -15.89 4.11
CA ASN A 19 15.56 -16.31 5.28
C ASN A 19 14.72 -17.56 5.01
N ASN A 20 14.82 -18.17 3.82
CA ASN A 20 14.03 -19.32 3.38
C ASN A 20 12.51 -19.08 3.56
N VAL A 21 12.04 -17.93 3.09
CA VAL A 21 10.65 -17.48 3.21
C VAL A 21 10.06 -17.41 1.81
N HIS A 22 8.86 -17.96 1.61
CA HIS A 22 8.19 -17.83 0.32
C HIS A 22 7.54 -16.44 0.16
N ILE A 23 7.85 -15.79 -0.96
CA ILE A 23 7.29 -14.49 -1.36
C ILE A 23 6.79 -14.60 -2.80
N TRP A 24 5.56 -14.17 -3.05
CA TRP A 24 4.95 -14.08 -4.38
C TRP A 24 4.83 -12.65 -4.82
N LEU A 25 5.32 -12.35 -6.02
CA LEU A 25 5.11 -11.05 -6.67
C LEU A 25 3.76 -11.05 -7.38
N GLY A 26 2.94 -10.05 -7.09
CA GLY A 26 1.61 -9.89 -7.67
C GLY A 26 1.46 -8.67 -8.57
N GLY A 27 0.20 -8.39 -8.90
CA GLY A 27 -0.19 -7.05 -9.32
C GLY A 27 0.31 -6.60 -10.69
N SER A 28 0.65 -5.32 -10.77
CA SER A 28 1.10 -4.70 -12.03
C SER A 28 2.54 -5.07 -12.40
N PHE A 29 3.39 -5.33 -11.39
CA PHE A 29 4.77 -5.76 -11.58
C PHE A 29 4.84 -7.19 -12.15
N LEU A 30 4.05 -8.13 -11.61
CA LEU A 30 3.93 -9.48 -12.17
C LEU A 30 3.47 -9.46 -13.63
N ARG A 31 2.52 -8.58 -13.97
CA ARG A 31 1.93 -8.48 -15.32
C ARG A 31 2.77 -7.67 -16.31
N GLY A 32 3.87 -7.06 -15.88
CA GLY A 32 4.72 -6.23 -16.74
C GLY A 32 4.07 -4.92 -17.21
N ASN A 33 3.06 -4.42 -16.48
CA ASN A 33 2.35 -3.18 -16.83
C ASN A 33 2.37 -2.14 -15.70
N ALA A 34 3.37 -2.23 -14.82
CA ALA A 34 3.58 -1.25 -13.76
C ALA A 34 3.96 0.13 -14.32
N SER A 35 3.48 1.17 -13.65
CA SER A 35 3.87 2.56 -13.87
C SER A 35 4.77 3.05 -12.73
N ALA A 36 5.32 4.25 -12.85
CA ALA A 36 6.09 4.88 -11.77
C ALA A 36 5.28 5.10 -10.48
N PHE A 37 3.95 5.08 -10.56
CA PHE A 37 3.01 5.23 -9.45
C PHE A 37 2.35 3.92 -9.05
N SER A 38 2.83 2.78 -9.55
CA SER A 38 2.31 1.49 -9.11
C SER A 38 2.72 1.17 -7.68
N ASP A 39 1.76 0.64 -6.93
CA ASP A 39 1.93 -0.16 -5.73
C ASP A 39 2.63 -1.49 -6.05
N VAL A 40 3.42 -2.00 -5.09
CA VAL A 40 4.00 -3.34 -5.15
C VAL A 40 3.07 -4.30 -4.40
N ASP A 41 2.41 -5.18 -5.13
CA ASP A 41 1.62 -6.27 -4.55
C ASP A 41 2.55 -7.45 -4.23
N LEU A 42 2.63 -7.84 -2.95
CA LEU A 42 3.36 -9.04 -2.51
C LEU A 42 2.50 -9.91 -1.61
N SER A 43 2.71 -11.21 -1.66
CA SER A 43 2.23 -12.15 -0.64
C SER A 43 3.42 -12.81 0.05
N ILE A 44 3.40 -12.95 1.38
CA ILE A 44 4.52 -13.49 2.17
C ILE A 44 4.03 -14.53 3.19
N GLU A 45 4.66 -15.70 3.21
CA GLU A 45 4.43 -16.74 4.22
C GLU A 45 5.56 -16.74 5.25
N CYS A 46 5.33 -16.12 6.41
CA CYS A 46 6.32 -16.09 7.48
C CYS A 46 5.71 -15.89 8.86
N ASN A 47 6.51 -16.10 9.91
CA ASN A 47 6.13 -15.77 11.29
C ASN A 47 6.31 -14.27 11.58
N ASN A 48 5.77 -13.80 12.71
CA ASN A 48 5.79 -12.39 13.08
C ASN A 48 7.20 -11.80 13.17
N THR A 49 8.18 -12.55 13.69
CA THR A 49 9.58 -12.10 13.79
C THR A 49 10.17 -11.81 12.40
N LEU A 50 9.93 -12.69 11.43
CA LEU A 50 10.40 -12.51 10.06
C LEU A 50 9.61 -11.43 9.33
N LEU A 51 8.31 -11.30 9.58
CA LEU A 51 7.49 -10.22 9.02
C LEU A 51 7.98 -8.84 9.49
N GLU A 52 8.27 -8.69 10.78
CA GLU A 52 8.84 -7.47 11.33
C GLU A 52 10.20 -7.16 10.69
N LYS A 53 11.08 -8.16 10.62
CA LYS A 53 12.38 -8.02 9.95
C LYS A 53 12.23 -7.65 8.48
N PHE A 54 11.23 -8.19 7.78
CA PHE A 54 10.95 -7.88 6.39
C PHE A 54 10.50 -6.43 6.20
N ILE A 55 9.53 -5.98 6.99
CA ILE A 55 8.98 -4.62 6.90
C ILE A 55 10.05 -3.58 7.27
N TYR A 56 10.69 -3.73 8.43
CA TYR A 56 11.64 -2.73 8.92
C TYR A 56 13.05 -2.87 8.32
N GLY A 57 13.36 -4.01 7.67
CA GLY A 57 14.64 -4.25 7.03
C GLY A 57 14.86 -3.47 5.73
N TYR A 58 13.79 -3.09 5.02
CA TYR A 58 13.88 -2.18 3.87
C TYR A 58 14.09 -0.73 4.33
N GLY A 59 13.34 -0.34 5.36
CA GLY A 59 13.37 0.99 5.95
C GLY A 59 12.24 1.14 6.97
N LYS A 60 12.22 2.25 7.71
CA LYS A 60 11.12 2.55 8.62
C LYS A 60 9.87 2.97 7.81
N PRO A 61 8.71 2.31 7.96
CA PRO A 61 7.47 2.78 7.33
C PRO A 61 7.05 4.14 7.87
N VAL A 62 6.56 5.01 6.99
CA VAL A 62 5.91 6.28 7.37
C VAL A 62 4.40 6.11 7.55
N TYR A 63 3.85 5.04 6.94
CA TYR A 63 2.49 4.59 7.13
C TYR A 63 2.49 3.05 7.13
N LEU A 64 1.82 2.47 8.12
CA LEU A 64 1.60 1.03 8.22
C LEU A 64 0.21 0.79 8.82
N SER A 65 -0.67 0.18 8.02
CA SER A 65 -2.07 -0.09 8.35
C SER A 65 -2.48 -1.45 7.78
N HIS A 66 -3.74 -1.83 7.99
CA HIS A 66 -4.29 -3.06 7.43
C HIS A 66 -5.63 -2.80 6.73
N THR A 67 -6.00 -3.70 5.82
CA THR A 67 -7.30 -3.67 5.16
C THR A 67 -8.37 -4.36 6.00
N SER A 68 -9.60 -3.86 5.91
CA SER A 68 -10.79 -4.48 6.50
C SER A 68 -11.60 -5.31 5.49
N ASN A 69 -11.42 -5.06 4.19
CA ASN A 69 -12.03 -5.82 3.10
C ASN A 69 -11.18 -5.74 1.81
N PRO A 70 -10.57 -6.85 1.35
CA PRO A 70 -10.43 -8.13 2.07
C PRO A 70 -9.57 -7.93 3.33
N LYS A 71 -9.70 -8.80 4.33
CA LYS A 71 -8.78 -8.82 5.49
C LYS A 71 -7.46 -9.50 5.12
N GLY A 72 -6.43 -9.32 5.94
CA GLY A 72 -5.14 -10.01 5.80
C GLY A 72 -4.14 -9.35 4.85
N ILE A 73 -4.29 -8.06 4.55
CA ILE A 73 -3.32 -7.27 3.79
C ILE A 73 -2.85 -6.10 4.65
N LEU A 74 -1.54 -5.96 4.77
CA LEU A 74 -0.87 -4.78 5.32
C LEU A 74 -0.62 -3.78 4.20
N ILE A 75 -0.91 -2.51 4.48
CA ILE A 75 -0.57 -1.38 3.60
C ILE A 75 0.65 -0.71 4.20
N VAL A 76 1.79 -0.82 3.51
CA VAL A 76 3.07 -0.28 3.97
C VAL A 76 3.51 0.82 3.02
N ILE A 77 3.81 2.01 3.54
CA ILE A 77 4.35 3.13 2.75
C ILE A 77 5.65 3.57 3.39
N TYR A 78 6.71 3.66 2.59
CA TYR A 78 8.03 4.08 3.02
C TYR A 78 8.30 5.54 2.65
N LYS A 79 9.31 6.12 3.29
CA LYS A 79 9.71 7.53 3.13
C LYS A 79 10.16 7.90 1.72
N ASP A 80 10.52 6.93 0.89
CA ASP A 80 10.91 7.15 -0.49
C ASP A 80 9.74 7.03 -1.48
N GLY A 81 8.52 6.83 -0.99
CA GLY A 81 7.29 6.74 -1.77
C GLY A 81 6.92 5.33 -2.22
N VAL A 82 7.73 4.31 -1.90
CA VAL A 82 7.34 2.92 -2.16
C VAL A 82 6.12 2.56 -1.31
N ALA A 83 5.05 2.13 -1.97
CA ALA A 83 3.86 1.59 -1.35
C ALA A 83 3.71 0.10 -1.67
N VAL A 84 3.38 -0.67 -0.65
CA VAL A 84 3.33 -2.13 -0.71
C VAL A 84 1.99 -2.60 -0.15
N ASP A 85 1.25 -3.35 -0.96
CA ASP A 85 0.10 -4.13 -0.54
C ASP A 85 0.62 -5.53 -0.20
N LEU A 86 0.87 -5.76 1.09
CA LEU A 86 1.52 -6.97 1.60
C LEU A 86 0.49 -7.93 2.19
N GLU A 87 0.12 -8.95 1.43
CA GLU A 87 -0.75 -10.04 1.86
C GLU A 87 0.04 -11.03 2.74
N VAL A 88 -0.36 -11.18 4.00
CA VAL A 88 0.33 -12.08 4.94
C VAL A 88 -0.36 -13.44 4.90
N ILE A 89 0.41 -14.48 4.63
CA ILE A 89 -0.05 -15.85 4.43
C ILE A 89 0.20 -16.66 5.70
N LYS A 90 -0.84 -17.33 6.19
CA LYS A 90 -0.79 -18.23 7.34
C LYS A 90 -0.36 -19.64 6.93
N SER A 91 -0.85 -20.09 5.78
CA SER A 91 -0.55 -21.40 5.21
C SER A 91 -0.86 -21.41 3.73
N ILE A 92 -0.08 -22.15 2.96
CA ILE A 92 -0.28 -22.39 1.53
C ILE A 92 0.12 -23.82 1.18
N ASP A 93 -0.64 -24.47 0.31
CA ASP A 93 -0.23 -25.77 -0.24
C ASP A 93 0.71 -25.54 -1.44
N ASN A 94 2.01 -25.48 -1.17
CA ASN A 94 3.04 -25.30 -2.18
C ASN A 94 4.15 -26.34 -2.01
N SER A 95 4.45 -27.07 -3.08
CA SER A 95 5.56 -28.04 -3.16
C SER A 95 6.80 -27.50 -3.89
N ASN A 96 6.80 -26.21 -4.24
CA ASN A 96 7.91 -25.57 -4.93
C ASN A 96 9.12 -25.37 -4.00
N ASN A 97 10.32 -25.70 -4.50
CA ASN A 97 11.58 -25.53 -3.80
C ASN A 97 12.17 -24.11 -3.93
N ASP A 98 11.52 -23.20 -4.67
CA ASP A 98 11.92 -21.80 -4.77
C ASP A 98 11.33 -20.93 -3.64
N PHE A 99 11.97 -19.81 -3.33
CA PHE A 99 11.54 -18.87 -2.30
C PHE A 99 10.97 -17.57 -2.88
N PHE A 100 11.31 -17.20 -4.12
CA PHE A 100 10.73 -16.02 -4.78
C PHE A 100 9.94 -16.42 -6.03
N HIS A 101 8.63 -16.19 -6.00
CA HIS A 101 7.71 -16.69 -7.02
C HIS A 101 7.24 -15.54 -7.92
N ALA A 102 7.58 -15.61 -9.21
CA ALA A 102 7.07 -14.72 -10.24
C ALA A 102 5.78 -15.27 -10.87
N GLU A 103 4.84 -15.68 -10.03
CA GLU A 103 3.52 -16.14 -10.45
C GLU A 103 2.43 -15.75 -9.44
N ASP A 104 1.19 -15.70 -9.92
CA ASP A 104 0.05 -15.30 -9.09
C ASP A 104 -0.22 -16.37 -8.02
N ILE A 105 -0.17 -15.95 -6.74
CA ILE A 105 -0.48 -16.79 -5.58
C ILE A 105 -1.89 -17.41 -5.67
N LYS A 106 -2.82 -16.79 -6.41
CA LYS A 106 -4.18 -17.30 -6.60
C LYS A 106 -4.26 -18.63 -7.35
N LYS A 107 -3.14 -19.13 -7.89
CA LYS A 107 -3.03 -20.50 -8.41
C LYS A 107 -3.03 -21.56 -7.30
N TYR A 108 -2.81 -21.15 -6.06
CA TYR A 108 -2.69 -22.01 -4.89
C TYR A 108 -3.87 -21.81 -3.94
N ASP A 109 -4.19 -22.86 -3.19
CA ASP A 109 -5.07 -22.73 -2.03
C ASP A 109 -4.26 -22.21 -0.83
N TYR A 110 -4.64 -21.03 -0.33
CA TYR A 110 -3.94 -20.38 0.77
C TYR A 110 -4.91 -19.73 1.76
N VAL A 111 -4.42 -19.52 2.98
CA VAL A 111 -5.16 -18.86 4.06
C VAL A 111 -4.40 -17.60 4.47
N ARG A 112 -5.09 -16.46 4.53
CA ARG A 112 -4.50 -15.21 5.02
C ARG A 112 -4.36 -15.21 6.54
N ASN A 113 -3.34 -14.53 7.03
CA ASN A 113 -3.08 -14.33 8.45
C ASN A 113 -3.66 -12.98 8.92
N GLU A 114 -4.99 -12.91 9.04
CA GLU A 114 -5.71 -11.68 9.40
C GLU A 114 -5.28 -11.12 10.75
N GLU A 115 -5.12 -11.99 11.77
CA GLU A 115 -4.72 -11.62 13.13
C GLU A 115 -3.35 -10.94 13.16
N THR A 116 -2.40 -11.45 12.37
CA THR A 116 -1.08 -10.86 12.28
C THR A 116 -1.15 -9.46 11.67
N CYS A 117 -1.90 -9.26 10.58
CA CYS A 117 -2.05 -7.93 9.99
C CYS A 117 -2.65 -6.91 10.98
N GLU A 118 -3.66 -7.32 11.76
CA GLU A 118 -4.23 -6.46 12.80
C GLU A 118 -3.21 -6.12 13.88
N SER A 119 -2.31 -7.03 14.27
CA SER A 119 -1.29 -6.78 15.29
C SER A 119 -0.17 -5.82 14.84
N PHE A 120 0.11 -5.75 13.53
CA PHE A 120 1.20 -4.96 12.97
C PHE A 120 0.85 -3.52 12.64
N ALA A 121 -0.44 -3.19 12.51
CA ALA A 121 -0.84 -1.82 12.20
C ALA A 121 -0.45 -0.84 13.31
N LEU A 122 0.13 0.32 12.93
CA LEU A 122 0.56 1.34 13.88
C LEU A 122 -0.61 1.95 14.66
N ARG A 123 -1.76 2.06 13.98
CA ARG A 123 -2.99 2.63 14.48
C ARG A 123 -4.17 1.86 13.88
N LYS A 124 -5.23 1.70 14.67
CA LYS A 124 -6.44 0.95 14.31
C LYS A 124 -7.69 1.82 14.24
N ASP A 125 -7.56 3.12 14.51
CA ASP A 125 -8.68 4.03 14.43
C ASP A 125 -9.11 4.24 12.98
N ILE A 126 -10.43 4.40 12.80
CA ILE A 126 -11.05 4.59 11.48
C ILE A 126 -10.40 5.76 10.72
N PRO A 127 -10.14 6.94 11.33
CA PRO A 127 -9.45 8.01 10.63
C PRO A 127 -8.10 7.55 10.05
N TYR A 128 -7.24 6.97 10.87
CA TYR A 128 -5.95 6.50 10.37
C TYR A 128 -6.09 5.51 9.21
N GLN A 129 -7.02 4.55 9.28
CA GLN A 129 -7.28 3.62 8.17
C GLN A 129 -7.84 4.32 6.92
N MET A 130 -8.70 5.32 7.08
CA MET A 130 -9.25 6.12 5.99
C MET A 130 -8.18 6.97 5.30
N SER A 131 -7.17 7.42 6.03
CA SER A 131 -6.11 8.28 5.47
C SER A 131 -5.28 7.62 4.36
N ARG A 132 -5.26 6.28 4.26
CA ARG A 132 -4.62 5.56 3.13
C ARG A 132 -5.28 5.86 1.79
N LEU A 133 -6.55 6.25 1.81
CA LEU A 133 -7.30 6.52 0.59
C LEU A 133 -6.76 7.76 -0.13
N PHE A 134 -6.15 8.72 0.58
CA PHE A 134 -5.44 9.84 -0.07
C PHE A 134 -4.32 9.31 -0.97
N HIS A 135 -3.43 8.50 -0.41
CA HIS A 135 -2.33 7.89 -1.16
C HIS A 135 -2.86 7.05 -2.32
N ARG A 136 -3.80 6.13 -2.05
CA ARG A 136 -4.40 5.26 -3.08
C ARG A 136 -5.05 6.06 -4.21
N SER A 137 -5.82 7.10 -3.89
CA SER A 137 -6.47 7.96 -4.86
C SER A 137 -5.45 8.63 -5.77
N LEU A 138 -4.44 9.26 -5.17
CA LEU A 138 -3.36 9.98 -5.88
C LEU A 138 -2.60 9.05 -6.83
N ILE A 139 -2.13 7.90 -6.35
CA ILE A 139 -1.34 6.99 -7.20
C ILE A 139 -2.17 6.41 -8.35
N LYS A 140 -3.47 6.11 -8.14
CA LYS A 140 -4.33 5.62 -9.23
C LYS A 140 -4.57 6.72 -10.26
N PHE A 141 -4.79 7.97 -9.82
CA PHE A 141 -4.96 9.11 -10.73
C PHE A 141 -3.69 9.35 -11.57
N LEU A 142 -2.52 9.41 -10.92
CA LEU A 142 -1.22 9.60 -11.56
C LEU A 142 -0.83 8.44 -12.48
N ALA A 143 -1.27 7.22 -12.19
CA ALA A 143 -1.13 6.06 -13.07
C ALA A 143 -2.10 6.06 -14.27
N GLY A 144 -2.83 7.15 -14.52
CA GLY A 144 -3.78 7.30 -15.62
C GLY A 144 -5.16 6.69 -15.37
N LYS A 145 -5.41 6.10 -14.18
CA LYS A 145 -6.72 5.53 -13.79
C LYS A 145 -7.57 6.62 -13.11
N LYS A 146 -7.79 7.72 -13.81
CA LYS A 146 -8.40 8.95 -13.28
C LYS A 146 -9.75 8.72 -12.61
N GLU A 147 -10.68 8.03 -13.27
CA GLU A 147 -12.00 7.70 -12.72
C GLU A 147 -11.90 6.91 -11.40
N THR A 148 -11.00 5.93 -11.34
CA THR A 148 -10.75 5.17 -10.10
C THR A 148 -10.17 6.06 -9.01
N GLY A 149 -9.20 6.93 -9.35
CA GLY A 149 -8.64 7.90 -8.42
C GLY A 149 -9.72 8.81 -7.83
N ILE A 150 -10.56 9.40 -8.68
CA ILE A 150 -11.69 10.26 -8.28
C ILE A 150 -12.69 9.49 -7.41
N SER A 151 -13.06 8.26 -7.79
CA SER A 151 -13.97 7.43 -6.99
C SER A 151 -13.43 7.21 -5.58
N VAL A 152 -12.14 6.90 -5.43
CA VAL A 152 -11.52 6.72 -4.11
C VAL A 152 -11.46 8.05 -3.34
N ALA A 153 -11.22 9.18 -4.00
CA ALA A 153 -11.25 10.50 -3.36
C ALA A 153 -12.65 10.83 -2.80
N ASN A 154 -13.71 10.44 -3.52
CA ASN A 154 -15.09 10.65 -3.09
C ASN A 154 -15.48 9.83 -1.85
N GLU A 155 -14.84 8.68 -1.62
CA GLU A 155 -14.98 7.95 -0.35
C GLU A 155 -14.46 8.80 0.83
N ILE A 156 -13.37 9.56 0.63
CA ILE A 156 -12.82 10.47 1.64
C ILE A 156 -13.78 11.64 1.87
N SER A 157 -14.28 12.26 0.80
CA SER A 157 -15.26 13.35 0.92
C SER A 157 -16.51 12.92 1.68
N THR A 158 -17.01 11.71 1.40
CA THR A 158 -18.17 11.15 2.09
C THR A 158 -17.89 10.95 3.58
N TYR A 159 -16.70 10.43 3.92
CA TYR A 159 -16.27 10.28 5.31
C TYR A 159 -16.13 11.62 6.05
N MET A 160 -15.70 12.67 5.35
CA MET A 160 -15.51 14.02 5.89
C MET A 160 -16.78 14.90 5.86
N ASP A 161 -17.92 14.31 5.47
CA ASP A 161 -19.20 15.01 5.23
C ASP A 161 -19.03 16.27 4.35
N CYS A 162 -18.21 16.14 3.29
CA CYS A 162 -18.00 17.17 2.29
C CYS A 162 -19.06 17.05 1.19
N LYS A 163 -19.80 18.14 0.95
CA LYS A 163 -20.88 18.18 -0.06
C LYS A 163 -20.35 18.15 -1.50
N ASP A 164 -19.16 18.70 -1.71
CA ASP A 164 -18.54 18.75 -3.02
C ASP A 164 -17.75 17.47 -3.29
N LEU A 165 -18.10 16.81 -4.39
CA LEU A 165 -17.41 15.63 -4.88
C LEU A 165 -16.23 16.04 -5.78
N PHE A 166 -15.21 15.18 -5.78
CA PHE A 166 -14.08 15.31 -6.66
C PHE A 166 -14.50 15.19 -8.12
N ASP A 167 -13.92 16.05 -8.96
CA ASP A 167 -13.97 15.97 -10.41
C ASP A 167 -12.56 16.07 -10.99
N GLU A 168 -12.40 15.65 -12.24
CA GLU A 168 -11.07 15.60 -12.87
C GLU A 168 -10.41 16.97 -13.00
N LYS A 169 -11.18 18.03 -13.31
CA LYS A 169 -10.65 19.37 -13.60
C LYS A 169 -10.13 20.05 -12.34
N ASN A 170 -10.78 19.79 -11.20
CA ASN A 170 -10.43 20.40 -9.93
C ASN A 170 -9.71 19.45 -8.96
N TYR A 171 -9.37 18.24 -9.41
CA TYR A 171 -8.87 17.16 -8.57
C TYR A 171 -7.73 17.58 -7.64
N LYS A 172 -6.70 18.25 -8.18
CA LYS A 172 -5.55 18.75 -7.40
C LYS A 172 -5.97 19.77 -6.33
N HIS A 173 -6.84 20.72 -6.69
CA HIS A 173 -7.30 21.75 -5.77
C HIS A 173 -8.17 21.15 -4.64
N GLN A 174 -9.12 20.30 -5.01
CA GLN A 174 -9.99 19.58 -4.08
C GLN A 174 -9.19 18.68 -3.15
N MET A 175 -8.16 18.00 -3.68
CA MET A 175 -7.30 17.13 -2.88
C MET A 175 -6.57 17.91 -1.79
N ASN A 176 -6.00 19.07 -2.14
CA ASN A 176 -5.36 19.95 -1.17
C ASN A 176 -6.33 20.42 -0.08
N GLN A 177 -7.54 20.85 -0.46
CA GLN A 177 -8.54 21.32 0.49
C GLN A 177 -9.00 20.22 1.45
N VAL A 178 -9.35 19.05 0.92
CA VAL A 178 -9.82 17.92 1.72
C VAL A 178 -8.70 17.39 2.60
N LEU A 179 -7.47 17.26 2.09
CA LEU A 179 -6.32 16.83 2.89
C LEU A 179 -6.03 17.79 4.05
N LYS A 180 -6.08 19.10 3.79
CA LYS A 180 -5.89 20.12 4.84
C LYS A 180 -6.94 19.99 5.93
N LYS A 181 -8.23 19.96 5.57
CA LYS A 181 -9.35 19.78 6.51
C LYS A 181 -9.23 18.48 7.30
N TYR A 182 -8.85 17.40 6.62
CA TYR A 182 -8.63 16.09 7.24
C TYR A 182 -7.53 16.15 8.29
N ASN A 183 -6.40 16.76 7.95
CA ASN A 183 -5.24 16.86 8.83
C ASN A 183 -5.50 17.75 10.05
N GLU A 184 -6.27 18.83 9.89
CA GLU A 184 -6.71 19.68 10.99
C GLU A 184 -7.56 18.92 12.03
N GLN A 185 -8.28 17.87 11.60
CA GLN A 185 -9.17 17.10 12.46
C GLN A 185 -8.53 15.85 13.08
N TYR A 186 -7.68 15.14 12.34
CA TYR A 186 -7.20 13.80 12.72
C TYR A 186 -5.69 13.66 12.86
N GLU A 187 -4.95 14.74 12.59
CA GLU A 187 -3.49 14.86 12.70
C GLU A 187 -2.71 13.65 12.13
N LEU A 188 -2.31 13.77 10.87
CA LEU A 188 -1.43 12.83 10.21
C LEU A 188 0.03 13.13 10.57
N THR A 189 0.88 12.11 10.56
CA THR A 189 2.31 12.30 10.80
C THR A 189 2.93 13.14 9.69
N GLU A 190 3.89 14.00 10.05
CA GLU A 190 4.60 14.84 9.09
C GLU A 190 5.25 14.02 7.96
N GLU A 191 5.84 12.87 8.30
CA GLU A 191 6.46 11.99 7.30
C GLU A 191 5.46 11.45 6.28
N TYR A 192 4.23 11.11 6.68
CA TYR A 192 3.20 10.65 5.74
C TYR A 192 2.60 11.82 4.93
N LEU A 193 2.36 12.97 5.56
CA LEU A 193 1.91 14.17 4.86
C LEU A 193 2.86 14.60 3.75
N ASN A 194 4.18 14.53 4.01
CA ASN A 194 5.19 14.86 3.01
C ASN A 194 5.05 13.98 1.75
N ILE A 195 4.79 12.68 1.91
CA ILE A 195 4.52 11.78 0.77
C ILE A 195 3.29 12.22 -0.01
N LEU A 196 2.19 12.57 0.68
CA LEU A 196 0.97 13.03 0.04
C LEU A 196 1.18 14.35 -0.72
N PHE A 197 1.92 15.30 -0.14
CA PHE A 197 2.24 16.56 -0.81
C PHE A 197 3.15 16.38 -2.02
N GLU A 198 4.14 15.48 -1.94
CA GLU A 198 4.95 15.12 -3.11
C GLU A 198 4.07 14.58 -4.24
N LEU A 199 3.16 13.64 -3.96
CA LEU A 199 2.23 13.10 -4.95
C LEU A 199 1.29 14.17 -5.53
N ILE A 200 0.76 15.08 -4.70
CA ILE A 200 -0.07 16.20 -5.16
C ILE A 200 0.73 17.14 -6.07
N GLY A 201 2.03 17.32 -5.79
CA GLY A 201 2.93 18.14 -6.60
C GLY A 201 3.11 17.60 -8.03
N GLU A 202 2.98 16.29 -8.23
CA GLU A 202 3.08 15.61 -9.53
C GLU A 202 1.78 15.70 -10.36
N LEU A 203 0.67 16.17 -9.78
CA LEU A 203 -0.57 16.42 -10.53
C LEU A 203 -0.42 17.68 -11.39
N GLU A 204 -0.83 17.63 -12.65
CA GLU A 204 -0.92 18.80 -13.55
C GLU A 204 -2.02 19.78 -13.12
#